data_AF-A0A933UQS1-F1
#
_entry.id   AF-A0A933UQS1-F1
#
_cell.length_a   1.000
_cell.length_b   1.000
_cell.length_c   1.000
_cell.angle_alpha   90.00
_cell.angle_beta   90.00
_cell.angle_gamma   90.00
#
_symmetry.space_group_name_H-M   'P 1'
#
loop_
_entity.id
_entity.type
_entity.pdbx_description
1 polymer ?
#
loop_
_entity_poly.entity_id
_entity_poly.type
_entity_poly.pdbx_seq_one_letter_code
_entity_poly.pdbx_strand_id
1 'polypeptide(L)'
;FDADGHDAALPVPALDLLAGALTPCRFLGHGLQMLSAYVQQLAPSSFVATAATFQTADQLRRVQTLAYRTTQLARAHPDRGFGTGERATWREHPHWQPLRRLLELALVEYDWDRAVVATQLVVKPVADLLLLDALAHRLGAAGATLDALVLENLAKDARRSQRFSVALATFVVEADPGNAAVLQEYLDAWAPLGHEAVAAGARLLAADEDDAARVRASVTQAWGGLVTDAGLRLPDA
;
A
#
# COMPACT_ATOMS: atom_id res chain seq x y z
N PHE A 1 -6.17 -10.40 -23.48
CA PHE A 1 -6.90 -10.74 -22.25
C PHE A 1 -8.40 -10.71 -22.46
N ASP A 2 -9.05 -9.54 -22.63
CA ASP A 2 -10.51 -9.47 -22.81
C ASP A 2 -11.01 -10.31 -24.01
N ALA A 3 -10.34 -10.20 -25.16
CA ALA A 3 -10.68 -10.97 -26.36
C ALA A 3 -10.46 -12.49 -26.20
N ASP A 4 -9.64 -12.89 -25.22
CA ASP A 4 -9.26 -14.29 -24.97
C ASP A 4 -10.16 -14.96 -23.91
N GLY A 5 -11.15 -14.23 -23.37
CA GLY A 5 -12.02 -14.75 -22.32
C GLY A 5 -11.30 -15.01 -20.99
N HIS A 6 -10.16 -14.35 -20.75
CA HIS A 6 -9.30 -14.57 -19.57
C HIS A 6 -10.08 -14.59 -18.25
N ASP A 7 -10.96 -13.60 -18.05
CA ASP A 7 -11.70 -13.43 -16.80
C ASP A 7 -12.65 -14.60 -16.53
N ALA A 8 -13.32 -15.11 -17.55
CA ALA A 8 -14.27 -16.23 -17.40
C ALA A 8 -13.57 -17.53 -16.97
N ALA A 9 -12.27 -17.67 -17.28
CA ALA A 9 -11.46 -18.85 -17.00
C ALA A 9 -10.66 -18.76 -15.68
N LEU A 10 -10.85 -17.71 -14.87
CA LEU A 10 -10.09 -17.53 -13.63
C LEU A 10 -10.34 -18.68 -12.62
N PRO A 11 -9.27 -19.29 -12.06
CA PRO A 11 -9.41 -20.32 -11.03
C PRO A 11 -10.06 -19.78 -9.75
N VAL A 12 -10.73 -20.66 -9.00
CA VAL A 12 -11.39 -20.29 -7.72
C VAL A 12 -10.41 -19.61 -6.74
N PRO A 13 -9.19 -20.13 -6.49
CA PRO A 13 -8.25 -19.47 -5.59
C PRO A 13 -7.86 -18.04 -6.03
N ALA A 14 -7.79 -17.80 -7.34
CA ALA A 14 -7.56 -16.46 -7.87
C ALA A 14 -8.76 -15.54 -7.59
N LEU A 15 -9.98 -16.01 -7.87
CA LEU A 15 -11.20 -15.24 -7.61
C LEU A 15 -11.35 -14.88 -6.12
N ASP A 16 -10.98 -15.79 -5.22
CA ASP A 16 -11.03 -15.56 -3.77
C ASP A 16 -10.03 -14.48 -3.34
N LEU A 17 -8.79 -14.51 -3.87
CA LEU A 17 -7.80 -13.45 -3.66
C LEU A 17 -8.24 -12.11 -4.25
N LEU A 18 -8.88 -12.11 -5.43
CA LEU A 18 -9.37 -10.89 -6.07
C LEU A 18 -10.50 -10.24 -5.24
N ALA A 19 -11.41 -11.04 -4.70
CA ALA A 19 -12.52 -10.57 -3.88
C ALA A 19 -12.09 -10.16 -2.47
N GLY A 20 -11.19 -10.94 -1.86
CA GLY A 20 -10.71 -10.73 -0.49
C GLY A 20 -9.63 -9.66 -0.35
N ALA A 21 -8.74 -9.54 -1.35
CA ALA A 21 -7.57 -8.67 -1.28
C ALA A 21 -7.56 -7.58 -2.37
N LEU A 22 -7.68 -7.90 -3.66
CA LEU A 22 -7.49 -6.89 -4.72
C LEU A 22 -8.56 -5.80 -4.73
N THR A 23 -9.83 -6.19 -4.87
CA THR A 23 -10.92 -5.24 -5.09
C THR A 23 -11.24 -4.34 -3.88
N PRO A 24 -11.05 -4.78 -2.61
CA PRO A 24 -11.13 -3.89 -1.45
C PRO A 24 -9.99 -2.86 -1.37
N CYS A 25 -8.86 -3.06 -2.05
CA CYS A 25 -7.74 -2.11 -2.03
C CYS A 25 -8.13 -0.69 -2.46
N ARG A 26 -9.25 -0.49 -3.17
CA ARG A 26 -9.72 0.85 -3.57
C ARG A 26 -9.94 1.79 -2.39
N PHE A 27 -10.35 1.28 -1.22
CA PHE A 27 -10.54 2.09 -0.01
C PHE A 27 -9.20 2.58 0.53
N LEU A 28 -8.23 1.68 0.67
CA LEU A 28 -6.87 2.02 1.08
C LEU A 28 -6.20 2.95 0.06
N GLY A 29 -6.33 2.68 -1.24
CA GLY A 29 -5.80 3.52 -2.31
C GLY A 29 -6.35 4.95 -2.27
N HIS A 30 -7.66 5.11 -1.98
CA HIS A 30 -8.24 6.44 -1.80
C HIS A 30 -7.75 7.12 -0.51
N GLY A 31 -7.56 6.37 0.59
CA GLY A 31 -6.92 6.90 1.79
C GLY A 31 -5.49 7.38 1.54
N LEU A 32 -4.69 6.62 0.78
CA LEU A 32 -3.34 7.03 0.36
C LEU A 32 -3.38 8.28 -0.54
N GLN A 33 -4.41 8.42 -1.38
CA GLN A 33 -4.64 9.62 -2.16
C GLN A 33 -4.88 10.83 -1.24
N MET A 34 -5.72 10.69 -0.22
CA MET A 34 -6.00 11.74 0.77
C MET A 34 -4.74 12.13 1.56
N LEU A 35 -3.97 11.15 2.05
CA LEU A 35 -2.71 11.40 2.75
C LEU A 35 -1.70 12.16 1.87
N SER A 36 -1.57 11.75 0.60
CA SER A 36 -0.65 12.41 -0.34
C SER A 36 -1.08 13.85 -0.64
N ALA A 37 -2.39 14.10 -0.75
CA ALA A 37 -2.95 15.44 -0.92
C ALA A 37 -2.74 16.31 0.33
N TYR A 38 -2.81 15.73 1.52
CA TYR A 38 -2.48 16.43 2.78
C TYR A 38 -1.01 16.86 2.82
N VAL A 39 -0.08 15.95 2.46
CA VAL A 39 1.35 16.28 2.37
C VAL A 39 1.56 17.41 1.36
N GLN A 40 0.89 17.35 0.21
CA GLN A 40 0.95 18.39 -0.83
C GLN A 40 0.50 19.77 -0.32
N GLN A 41 -0.69 19.86 0.29
CA GLN A 41 -1.31 21.16 0.59
C GLN A 41 -0.56 21.96 1.66
N LEU A 42 0.17 21.27 2.55
CA LEU A 42 0.93 21.86 3.65
C LEU A 42 2.45 21.84 3.43
N ALA A 43 2.90 21.43 2.23
CA ALA A 43 4.33 21.35 1.94
C ALA A 43 5.02 22.72 2.05
N PRO A 44 6.20 22.80 2.69
CA PRO A 44 6.91 24.07 2.92
C PRO A 44 7.59 24.62 1.64
N SER A 45 7.61 23.85 0.55
CA SER A 45 8.15 24.29 -0.73
C SER A 45 7.39 23.71 -1.90
N SER A 46 7.44 24.40 -3.04
CA SER A 46 6.83 23.94 -4.29
C SER A 46 7.44 22.64 -4.82
N PHE A 47 8.71 22.36 -4.53
CA PHE A 47 9.37 21.11 -4.94
C PHE A 47 8.75 19.90 -4.24
N VAL A 48 8.56 19.99 -2.91
CA VAL A 48 7.91 18.93 -2.11
C VAL A 48 6.44 18.82 -2.50
N ALA A 49 5.73 19.96 -2.65
CA ALA A 49 4.35 19.99 -3.07
C ALA A 49 4.13 19.32 -4.45
N THR A 50 5.03 19.58 -5.41
CA THR A 50 4.93 19.01 -6.76
C THR A 50 5.11 17.50 -6.75
N ALA A 51 6.10 16.98 -6.02
CA ALA A 51 6.31 15.54 -5.89
C ALA A 51 5.10 14.85 -5.23
N ALA A 52 4.55 15.44 -4.16
CA ALA A 52 3.34 14.94 -3.50
C ALA A 52 2.09 15.03 -4.39
N THR A 53 1.99 16.05 -5.26
CA THR A 53 0.92 16.15 -6.28
C THR A 53 0.95 14.97 -7.24
N PHE A 54 2.12 14.63 -7.80
CA PHE A 54 2.24 13.48 -8.69
C PHE A 54 1.92 12.17 -7.98
N GLN A 55 2.39 12.00 -6.73
CA GLN A 55 2.03 10.84 -5.92
C GLN A 55 0.50 10.75 -5.69
N THR A 56 -0.18 11.88 -5.47
CA THR A 56 -1.64 11.93 -5.34
C THR A 56 -2.33 11.48 -6.62
N ALA A 57 -1.87 11.97 -7.78
CA ALA A 57 -2.37 11.55 -9.09
C ALA A 57 -2.15 10.05 -9.34
N ASP A 58 -1.03 9.50 -8.91
CA ASP A 58 -0.73 8.07 -9.00
C ASP A 58 -1.68 7.23 -8.14
N GLN A 59 -2.03 7.68 -6.95
CA GLN A 59 -3.03 6.99 -6.13
C GLN A 59 -4.42 7.05 -6.78
N LEU A 60 -4.80 8.16 -7.40
CA LEU A 60 -6.04 8.24 -8.17
C LEU A 60 -6.02 7.29 -9.37
N ARG A 61 -4.91 7.22 -10.11
CA ARG A 61 -4.70 6.25 -11.20
C ARG A 61 -4.91 4.82 -10.70
N ARG A 62 -4.33 4.47 -9.54
CA ARG A 62 -4.54 3.16 -8.90
C ARG A 62 -6.02 2.91 -8.62
N VAL A 63 -6.71 3.83 -7.95
CA VAL A 63 -8.14 3.70 -7.61
C VAL A 63 -9.00 3.51 -8.86
N GLN A 64 -8.79 4.31 -9.90
CA GLN A 64 -9.53 4.20 -11.17
C GLN A 64 -9.25 2.87 -11.88
N THR A 65 -7.99 2.44 -11.92
CA THR A 65 -7.59 1.16 -12.52
C THR A 65 -8.28 -0.01 -11.82
N LEU A 66 -8.28 -0.01 -10.47
CA LEU A 66 -8.93 -1.05 -9.68
C LEU A 66 -10.46 -1.03 -9.83
N ALA A 67 -11.08 0.16 -9.92
CA ALA A 67 -12.52 0.28 -10.14
C ALA A 67 -12.94 -0.28 -11.50
N TYR A 68 -12.16 0.02 -12.56
CA TYR A 68 -12.39 -0.56 -13.89
C TYR A 68 -12.26 -2.09 -13.85
N ARG A 69 -11.18 -2.59 -13.24
CA ARG A 69 -10.94 -4.04 -13.11
C ARG A 69 -12.04 -4.74 -12.33
N THR A 70 -12.48 -4.15 -11.22
CA THR A 70 -13.62 -4.65 -10.42
C THR A 70 -14.88 -4.79 -11.27
N THR A 71 -15.13 -3.83 -12.17
CA THR A 71 -16.30 -3.88 -13.07
C THR A 71 -16.18 -5.02 -14.10
N GLN A 72 -14.99 -5.27 -14.66
CA GLN A 72 -14.76 -6.42 -15.54
C GLN A 72 -15.01 -7.74 -14.83
N LEU A 73 -14.45 -7.89 -13.61
CA LEU A 73 -14.65 -9.07 -12.77
C LEU A 73 -16.12 -9.30 -12.40
N ALA A 74 -16.86 -8.24 -12.06
CA ALA A 74 -18.28 -8.32 -11.75
C ALA A 74 -19.13 -8.78 -12.95
N ARG A 75 -18.75 -8.41 -14.17
CA ARG A 75 -19.44 -8.88 -15.39
C ARG A 75 -19.16 -10.34 -15.70
N ALA A 76 -17.93 -10.79 -15.48
CA ALA A 76 -17.53 -12.17 -15.71
C ALA A 76 -18.03 -13.13 -14.61
N HIS A 77 -18.14 -12.63 -13.37
CA HIS A 77 -18.49 -13.41 -12.17
C HIS A 77 -19.55 -12.69 -11.31
N PRO A 78 -20.80 -12.57 -11.77
CA PRO A 78 -21.84 -11.78 -11.11
C PRO A 78 -22.15 -12.24 -9.68
N ASP A 79 -22.00 -13.53 -9.38
CA ASP A 79 -22.34 -14.11 -8.07
C ASP A 79 -21.21 -13.98 -7.03
N ARG A 80 -20.06 -13.39 -7.39
CA ARG A 80 -18.90 -13.26 -6.50
C ARG A 80 -18.86 -11.97 -5.67
N GLY A 81 -19.83 -11.07 -5.85
CA GLY A 81 -19.94 -9.85 -5.04
C GLY A 81 -18.91 -8.76 -5.36
N PHE A 82 -18.27 -8.82 -6.53
CA PHE A 82 -17.41 -7.73 -7.01
C PHE A 82 -18.23 -6.45 -7.22
N GLY A 83 -17.74 -5.33 -6.69
CA GLY A 83 -18.37 -4.02 -6.71
C GLY A 83 -19.34 -3.75 -5.56
N THR A 84 -19.81 -4.79 -4.86
CA THR A 84 -20.83 -4.66 -3.80
C THR A 84 -20.34 -5.13 -2.43
N GLY A 85 -19.53 -6.18 -2.36
CA GLY A 85 -19.10 -6.81 -1.11
C GLY A 85 -17.92 -6.12 -0.42
N GLU A 86 -17.11 -5.34 -1.14
CA GLU A 86 -15.79 -4.95 -0.65
C GLU A 86 -15.84 -3.98 0.53
N ARG A 87 -16.94 -3.23 0.68
CA ARG A 87 -17.12 -2.34 1.83
C ARG A 87 -17.27 -3.15 3.13
N ALA A 88 -17.98 -4.27 3.09
CA ALA A 88 -18.10 -5.17 4.22
C ALA A 88 -16.74 -5.81 4.51
N THR A 89 -16.06 -6.34 3.48
CA THR A 89 -14.70 -6.89 3.60
C THR A 89 -13.74 -5.89 4.26
N TRP A 90 -13.66 -4.66 3.77
CA TRP A 90 -12.80 -3.61 4.33
C TRP A 90 -13.12 -3.30 5.81
N ARG A 91 -14.40 -3.31 6.18
CA ARG A 91 -14.86 -2.90 7.51
C ARG A 91 -14.78 -3.99 8.56
N GLU A 92 -14.92 -5.25 8.15
CA GLU A 92 -15.22 -6.35 9.07
C GLU A 92 -14.18 -7.46 9.00
N HIS A 93 -13.48 -7.64 7.88
CA HIS A 93 -12.50 -8.71 7.74
C HIS A 93 -11.32 -8.46 8.70
N PRO A 94 -10.99 -9.40 9.59
CA PRO A 94 -10.05 -9.18 10.68
C PRO A 94 -8.64 -8.80 10.18
N HIS A 95 -8.19 -9.42 9.07
CA HIS A 95 -6.87 -9.13 8.52
C HIS A 95 -6.77 -7.78 7.78
N TRP A 96 -7.89 -7.13 7.47
CA TRP A 96 -7.90 -5.76 6.96
C TRP A 96 -7.83 -4.71 8.06
N GLN A 97 -8.23 -5.05 9.30
CA GLN A 97 -8.41 -4.06 10.35
C GLN A 97 -7.12 -3.35 10.78
N PRO A 98 -5.95 -4.02 10.89
CA PRO A 98 -4.71 -3.31 11.20
C PRO A 98 -4.28 -2.30 10.13
N LEU A 99 -4.40 -2.65 8.84
CA LEU A 99 -4.16 -1.70 7.74
C LEU A 99 -5.16 -0.53 7.77
N ARG A 100 -6.43 -0.82 8.04
CA ARG A 100 -7.47 0.20 8.17
C ARG A 100 -7.20 1.14 9.34
N ARG A 101 -6.85 0.61 10.51
CA ARG A 101 -6.48 1.39 11.70
C ARG A 101 -5.25 2.27 11.42
N LEU A 102 -4.20 1.70 10.83
CA LEU A 102 -2.99 2.41 10.45
C LEU A 102 -3.32 3.60 9.51
N LEU A 103 -4.14 3.38 8.50
CA LEU A 103 -4.58 4.44 7.59
C LEU A 103 -5.44 5.50 8.31
N GLU A 104 -6.46 5.09 9.05
CA GLU A 104 -7.41 6.01 9.70
C GLU A 104 -6.72 6.89 10.75
N LEU A 105 -5.75 6.36 11.49
CA LEU A 105 -4.92 7.14 12.41
C LEU A 105 -4.02 8.14 11.66
N ALA A 106 -3.40 7.73 10.55
CA ALA A 106 -2.57 8.64 9.75
C ALA A 106 -3.38 9.79 9.13
N LEU A 107 -4.66 9.55 8.79
CA LEU A 107 -5.55 10.57 8.22
C LEU A 107 -5.93 11.68 9.21
N VAL A 108 -5.71 11.47 10.51
CA VAL A 108 -5.96 12.45 11.57
C VAL A 108 -4.68 12.95 12.23
N GLU A 109 -3.52 12.64 11.65
CA GLU A 109 -2.25 13.27 12.02
C GLU A 109 -2.12 14.61 11.31
N TYR A 110 -2.15 15.69 12.08
CA TYR A 110 -2.14 17.04 11.54
C TYR A 110 -0.78 17.73 11.62
N ASP A 111 0.15 17.21 12.42
CA ASP A 111 1.52 17.70 12.36
C ASP A 111 2.16 17.25 11.05
N TRP A 112 2.65 18.20 10.25
CA TRP A 112 2.99 17.93 8.86
C TRP A 112 4.20 17.02 8.72
N ASP A 113 5.24 17.24 9.52
CA ASP A 113 6.46 16.43 9.48
C ASP A 113 6.20 14.99 9.97
N ARG A 114 5.37 14.82 11.01
CA ARG A 114 4.91 13.53 11.50
C ARG A 114 3.99 12.84 10.49
N ALA A 115 3.09 13.58 9.84
CA ALA A 115 2.24 13.07 8.77
C ALA A 115 3.06 12.62 7.55
N VAL A 116 4.16 13.34 7.23
CA VAL A 116 5.12 12.94 6.20
C VAL A 116 5.80 11.63 6.60
N VAL A 117 6.31 11.47 7.82
CA VAL A 117 6.91 10.20 8.28
C VAL A 117 5.90 9.07 8.24
N ALA A 118 4.71 9.27 8.83
CA ALA A 118 3.64 8.28 8.83
C ALA A 118 3.27 7.84 7.40
N THR A 119 3.07 8.80 6.50
CA THR A 119 2.66 8.52 5.12
C THR A 119 3.78 7.87 4.32
N GLN A 120 4.95 8.51 4.28
CA GLN A 120 6.01 8.21 3.33
C GLN A 120 6.93 7.07 3.76
N LEU A 121 7.06 6.84 5.06
CA LEU A 121 7.95 5.83 5.62
C LEU A 121 7.23 4.65 6.24
N VAL A 122 5.92 4.73 6.52
CA VAL A 122 5.17 3.63 7.16
C VAL A 122 3.96 3.18 6.34
N VAL A 123 2.90 3.98 6.29
CA VAL A 123 1.58 3.59 5.75
C VAL A 123 1.69 3.19 4.29
N LYS A 124 2.27 4.05 3.44
CA LYS A 124 2.37 3.80 2.01
C LYS A 124 3.36 2.68 1.66
N PRO A 125 4.58 2.63 2.21
CA PRO A 125 5.48 1.49 2.00
C PRO A 125 4.87 0.15 2.37
N VAL A 126 4.27 0.03 3.56
CA VAL A 126 3.61 -1.21 4.01
C VAL A 126 2.46 -1.59 3.08
N ALA A 127 1.59 -0.63 2.73
CA ALA A 127 0.47 -0.86 1.83
C ALA A 127 0.92 -1.31 0.43
N ASP A 128 1.94 -0.69 -0.14
CA ASP A 128 2.42 -0.99 -1.49
C ASP A 128 3.17 -2.32 -1.56
N LEU A 129 4.03 -2.62 -0.57
CA LEU A 129 4.75 -3.89 -0.51
C LEU A 129 3.78 -5.07 -0.36
N LEU A 130 2.72 -4.93 0.44
CA LEU A 130 1.69 -5.96 0.57
C LEU A 130 0.83 -6.09 -0.69
N LEU A 131 0.30 -4.97 -1.20
CA LEU A 131 -0.85 -5.01 -2.12
C LEU A 131 -0.47 -4.76 -3.58
N LEU A 132 0.76 -4.33 -3.86
CA LEU A 132 1.30 -4.26 -5.21
C LEU A 132 2.33 -5.37 -5.42
N ASP A 133 3.30 -5.53 -4.52
CA ASP A 133 4.37 -6.51 -4.73
C ASP A 133 3.94 -7.92 -4.30
N ALA A 134 3.63 -8.15 -3.02
CA ALA A 134 3.28 -9.50 -2.54
C ALA A 134 2.01 -10.03 -3.21
N LEU A 135 0.94 -9.23 -3.28
CA LEU A 135 -0.31 -9.63 -3.93
C LEU A 135 -0.13 -9.94 -5.44
N ALA A 136 0.73 -9.23 -6.18
CA ALA A 136 1.00 -9.57 -7.58
C ALA A 136 1.58 -10.97 -7.72
N HIS A 137 2.55 -11.33 -6.89
CA HIS A 137 3.13 -12.68 -6.88
C HIS A 137 2.07 -13.74 -6.57
N ARG A 138 1.16 -13.47 -5.62
CA ARG A 138 0.05 -14.39 -5.27
C ARG A 138 -0.92 -14.58 -6.42
N LEU A 139 -1.34 -13.48 -7.05
CA LEU A 139 -2.28 -13.52 -8.17
C LEU A 139 -1.66 -14.22 -9.38
N GLY A 140 -0.37 -13.98 -9.66
CA GLY A 140 0.37 -14.69 -10.70
C GLY A 140 0.42 -16.19 -10.45
N ALA A 141 0.78 -16.61 -9.23
CA ALA A 141 0.80 -18.02 -8.84
C ALA A 141 -0.59 -18.68 -8.86
N ALA A 142 -1.66 -17.91 -8.59
CA ALA A 142 -3.03 -18.38 -8.64
C ALA A 142 -3.64 -18.41 -10.05
N GLY A 143 -2.91 -17.95 -11.08
CA GLY A 143 -3.37 -17.94 -12.47
C GLY A 143 -4.08 -16.65 -12.93
N ALA A 144 -4.15 -15.62 -12.09
CA ALA A 144 -4.64 -14.28 -12.45
C ALA A 144 -3.52 -13.41 -13.03
N THR A 145 -2.96 -13.82 -14.18
CA THR A 145 -1.82 -13.15 -14.81
C THR A 145 -2.10 -11.69 -15.18
N LEU A 146 -3.30 -11.36 -15.66
CA LEU A 146 -3.65 -9.97 -15.97
C LEU A 146 -3.54 -9.09 -14.71
N ASP A 147 -4.13 -9.54 -13.60
CA ASP A 147 -4.17 -8.78 -12.36
C ASP A 147 -2.76 -8.61 -11.74
N ALA A 148 -1.91 -9.64 -11.83
CA ALA A 148 -0.51 -9.53 -11.46
C ALA A 148 0.24 -8.45 -12.27
N LEU A 149 0.09 -8.46 -13.60
CA LEU A 149 0.71 -7.47 -14.49
C LEU A 149 0.19 -6.04 -14.23
N VAL A 150 -1.09 -5.89 -13.90
CA VAL A 150 -1.67 -4.59 -13.51
C VAL A 150 -1.01 -4.07 -12.24
N LEU A 151 -0.86 -4.91 -11.21
CA LEU A 151 -0.21 -4.54 -9.95
C LEU A 151 1.28 -4.20 -10.14
N GLU A 152 2.02 -5.01 -10.90
CA GLU A 152 3.43 -4.73 -11.24
C GLU A 152 3.60 -3.39 -11.98
N ASN A 153 2.65 -3.04 -12.84
CA ASN A 153 2.67 -1.75 -13.53
C ASN A 153 2.40 -0.58 -12.57
N LEU A 154 1.49 -0.74 -11.62
CA LEU A 154 1.23 0.24 -10.56
C LEU A 154 2.39 0.35 -9.57
N ALA A 155 3.13 -0.73 -9.32
CA ALA A 155 4.33 -0.74 -8.48
C ALA A 155 5.43 0.20 -9.00
N LYS A 156 5.46 0.51 -10.30
CA LYS A 156 6.38 1.51 -10.86
C LYS A 156 6.14 2.91 -10.30
N ASP A 157 4.88 3.26 -10.03
CA ASP A 157 4.54 4.53 -9.39
C ASP A 157 4.92 4.52 -7.91
N ALA A 158 4.68 3.40 -7.21
CA ALA A 158 5.13 3.22 -5.82
C ALA A 158 6.65 3.40 -5.67
N ARG A 159 7.44 2.78 -6.56
CA ARG A 159 8.91 2.95 -6.59
C ARG A 159 9.34 4.38 -6.89
N ARG A 160 8.57 5.13 -7.69
CA ARG A 160 8.83 6.56 -7.92
C ARG A 160 8.60 7.38 -6.65
N SER A 161 7.48 7.16 -5.95
CA SER A 161 7.22 7.82 -4.67
C SER A 161 8.23 7.44 -3.58
N GLN A 162 8.70 6.18 -3.52
CA GLN A 162 9.73 5.76 -2.57
C GLN A 162 11.05 6.53 -2.76
N ARG A 163 11.48 6.75 -4.01
CA ARG A 163 12.66 7.59 -4.28
C ARG A 163 12.47 9.03 -3.81
N PHE A 164 11.25 9.57 -3.93
CA PHE A 164 10.91 10.88 -3.37
C PHE A 164 10.98 10.86 -1.84
N SER A 165 10.44 9.85 -1.17
CA SER A 165 10.50 9.70 0.29
C SER A 165 11.93 9.68 0.81
N VAL A 166 12.79 8.86 0.19
CA VAL A 166 14.21 8.75 0.54
C VAL A 166 14.92 10.08 0.31
N ALA A 167 14.76 10.68 -0.88
CA ALA A 167 15.42 11.94 -1.20
C ALA A 167 14.99 13.09 -0.25
N LEU A 168 13.73 13.12 0.17
CA LEU A 168 13.24 14.10 1.13
C LEU A 168 13.89 13.90 2.51
N ALA A 169 13.93 12.67 3.01
CA ALA A 169 14.55 12.35 4.29
C ALA A 169 16.05 12.71 4.29
N THR A 170 16.79 12.31 3.24
CA THR A 170 18.20 12.67 3.07
C THR A 170 18.37 14.18 3.06
N PHE A 171 17.59 14.89 2.25
CA PHE A 171 17.69 16.35 2.11
C PHE A 171 17.50 17.09 3.44
N VAL A 172 16.48 16.72 4.24
CA VAL A 172 16.22 17.42 5.51
C VAL A 172 17.30 17.12 6.56
N VAL A 173 17.88 15.92 6.55
CA VAL A 173 18.99 15.56 7.46
C VAL A 173 20.29 16.24 7.04
N GLU A 174 20.55 16.38 5.74
CA GLU A 174 21.71 17.14 5.24
C GLU A 174 21.60 18.63 5.58
N ALA A 175 20.39 19.19 5.56
CA ALA A 175 20.14 20.58 5.93
C ALA A 175 20.36 20.85 7.43
N ASP A 176 19.95 19.91 8.29
CA ASP A 176 20.24 19.92 9.73
C ASP A 176 20.34 18.48 10.26
N PRO A 177 21.53 18.02 10.69
CA PRO A 177 21.72 16.68 11.22
C PRO A 177 20.83 16.35 12.43
N GLY A 178 20.36 17.35 13.18
CA GLY A 178 19.43 17.17 14.29
C GLY A 178 18.07 16.59 13.87
N ASN A 179 17.67 16.79 12.60
CA ASN A 179 16.41 16.26 12.07
C ASN A 179 16.37 14.73 12.06
N ALA A 180 17.51 14.05 11.99
CA ALA A 180 17.55 12.59 12.00
C ALA A 180 16.91 12.01 13.29
N ALA A 181 17.15 12.65 14.44
CA ALA A 181 16.57 12.22 15.71
C ALA A 181 15.05 12.41 15.73
N VAL A 182 14.55 13.53 15.19
CA VAL A 182 13.11 13.84 15.11
C VAL A 182 12.39 12.86 14.18
N LEU A 183 12.94 12.61 12.99
CA LEU A 183 12.39 11.65 12.04
C LEU A 183 12.38 10.24 12.63
N GLN A 184 13.44 9.85 13.34
CA GLN A 184 13.52 8.55 14.02
C GLN A 184 12.48 8.44 15.14
N GLU A 185 12.29 9.48 15.97
CA GLU A 185 11.26 9.50 17.01
C GLU A 185 9.86 9.28 16.43
N TYR A 186 9.54 9.97 15.32
CA TYR A 186 8.24 9.78 14.66
C TYR A 186 8.12 8.38 14.04
N LEU A 187 9.19 7.87 13.42
CA LEU A 187 9.19 6.51 12.88
C LEU A 187 8.97 5.48 13.99
N ASP A 188 9.63 5.64 15.14
CA ASP A 188 9.50 4.76 16.31
C ASP A 188 8.06 4.74 16.85
N ALA A 189 7.36 5.88 16.78
CA ALA A 189 5.96 5.97 17.18
C ALA A 189 4.99 5.24 16.22
N TRP A 190 5.28 5.26 14.91
CA TRP A 190 4.40 4.68 13.88
C TRP A 190 4.74 3.24 13.50
N ALA A 191 5.99 2.82 13.64
CA ALA A 191 6.46 1.52 13.20
C ALA A 191 5.72 0.32 13.85
N PRO A 192 5.33 0.34 15.14
CA PRO A 192 4.54 -0.74 15.73
C PRO A 192 3.21 -0.98 14.98
N LEU A 193 2.51 0.08 14.58
CA LEU A 193 1.28 -0.04 13.77
C LEU A 193 1.57 -0.58 12.37
N GLY A 194 2.72 -0.22 11.80
CA GLY A 194 3.23 -0.78 10.55
C GLY A 194 3.46 -2.29 10.65
N HIS A 195 4.12 -2.77 11.71
CA HIS A 195 4.35 -4.20 11.95
C HIS A 195 3.05 -4.98 12.17
N GLU A 196 2.09 -4.43 12.92
CA GLU A 196 0.75 -5.00 13.05
C GLU A 196 0.07 -5.15 11.67
N ALA A 197 0.16 -4.12 10.83
CA ALA A 197 -0.39 -4.12 9.48
C ALA A 197 0.30 -5.13 8.55
N VAL A 198 1.63 -5.25 8.61
CA VAL A 198 2.39 -6.27 7.85
C VAL A 198 1.98 -7.67 8.29
N ALA A 199 1.90 -7.94 9.59
CA ALA A 199 1.53 -9.26 10.10
C ALA A 199 0.10 -9.67 9.69
N ALA A 200 -0.85 -8.74 9.74
CA ALA A 200 -2.22 -9.00 9.32
C ALA A 200 -2.35 -9.11 7.80
N GLY A 201 -1.73 -8.20 7.05
CA GLY A 201 -1.70 -8.24 5.59
C GLY A 201 -1.04 -9.50 5.03
N ALA A 202 0.00 -10.01 5.69
CA ALA A 202 0.61 -11.27 5.28
C ALA A 202 -0.37 -12.44 5.38
N ARG A 203 -1.17 -12.52 6.46
CA ARG A 203 -2.22 -13.54 6.62
C ARG A 203 -3.37 -13.37 5.64
N LEU A 204 -3.69 -12.13 5.26
CA LEU A 204 -4.69 -11.84 4.22
C LEU A 204 -4.30 -12.48 2.87
N LEU A 205 -3.00 -12.57 2.57
CA LEU A 205 -2.47 -13.01 1.28
C LEU A 205 -2.05 -14.48 1.26
N ALA A 206 -1.82 -15.06 2.43
CA ALA A 206 -1.23 -16.39 2.58
C ALA A 206 -2.26 -17.52 2.47
N ALA A 207 -1.77 -18.71 2.12
CA ALA A 207 -2.57 -19.93 2.11
C ALA A 207 -2.60 -20.62 3.49
N ASP A 208 -1.52 -20.45 4.26
CA ASP A 208 -1.32 -21.01 5.60
C ASP A 208 -0.38 -20.11 6.43
N GLU A 209 -0.12 -20.47 7.69
CA GLU A 209 0.73 -19.66 8.59
C GLU A 209 2.22 -19.65 8.21
N ASP A 210 2.75 -20.72 7.63
CA ASP A 210 4.15 -20.76 7.18
C ASP A 210 4.36 -19.80 6.00
N ASP A 211 3.38 -19.77 5.10
CA ASP A 211 3.31 -18.84 3.99
C ASP A 211 3.11 -17.40 4.45
N ALA A 212 2.26 -17.17 5.47
CA ALA A 212 2.12 -15.86 6.10
C ALA A 212 3.45 -15.39 6.72
N ALA A 213 4.19 -16.29 7.36
CA ALA A 213 5.50 -15.97 7.92
C ALA A 213 6.50 -15.56 6.84
N ARG A 214 6.52 -16.23 5.68
CA ARG A 214 7.37 -15.87 4.53
C ARG A 214 7.00 -14.51 3.94
N VAL A 215 5.71 -14.25 3.70
CA VAL A 215 5.23 -12.96 3.18
C VAL A 215 5.59 -11.83 4.15
N ARG A 216 5.33 -12.02 5.45
CA ARG A 216 5.69 -11.06 6.49
C ARG A 216 7.19 -10.76 6.47
N ALA A 217 8.04 -11.78 6.47
CA ALA A 217 9.49 -11.59 6.48
C ALA A 217 9.98 -10.82 5.25
N SER A 218 9.48 -11.16 4.06
CA SER A 218 9.84 -10.46 2.82
C SER A 218 9.42 -8.99 2.84
N VAL A 219 8.20 -8.70 3.29
CA VAL A 219 7.68 -7.33 3.37
C VAL A 219 8.43 -6.52 4.43
N THR A 220 8.66 -7.06 5.62
CA THR A 220 9.43 -6.39 6.68
C THR A 220 10.86 -6.11 6.23
N GLN A 221 11.51 -7.03 5.53
CA GLN A 221 12.86 -6.83 4.99
C GLN A 221 12.88 -5.68 3.96
N ALA A 222 11.95 -5.68 3.01
CA ALA A 222 11.88 -4.63 1.99
C ALA A 222 11.55 -3.26 2.60
N TRP A 223 10.66 -3.22 3.60
CA TRP A 223 10.35 -2.02 4.35
C TRP A 223 11.56 -1.48 5.13
N GLY A 224 12.29 -2.36 5.82
CA GLY A 224 13.54 -2.00 6.51
C GLY A 224 14.61 -1.47 5.56
N GLY A 225 14.70 -2.02 4.34
CA GLY A 225 15.58 -1.52 3.28
C GLY A 225 15.27 -0.07 2.90
N LEU A 226 13.99 0.26 2.63
CA LEU A 226 13.56 1.63 2.36
C LEU A 226 13.90 2.60 3.50
N VAL A 227 13.65 2.19 4.74
CA VAL A 227 13.95 3.00 5.93
C VAL A 227 15.44 3.23 6.09
N THR A 228 16.26 2.21 5.81
CA THR A 228 17.72 2.30 5.82
C THR A 228 18.22 3.25 4.73
N ASP A 229 17.66 3.19 3.52
CA ASP A 229 17.99 4.10 2.42
C ASP A 229 17.65 5.56 2.78
N ALA A 230 16.62 5.79 3.60
CA ALA A 230 16.27 7.10 4.14
C ALA A 230 17.18 7.56 5.30
N GLY A 231 18.20 6.78 5.68
CA GLY A 231 19.14 7.11 6.76
C GLY A 231 18.60 6.88 8.17
N LEU A 232 17.53 6.09 8.30
CA LEU A 232 16.87 5.79 9.58
C LEU A 232 16.97 4.29 9.90
N ARG A 233 16.55 3.90 11.10
CA ARG A 233 16.50 2.49 11.52
C ARG A 233 15.06 2.08 11.79
N LEU A 234 14.59 1.03 11.12
CA LEU A 234 13.29 0.45 11.44
C LEU A 234 13.39 -0.24 12.81
N PRO A 235 12.58 0.13 13.81
CA PRO A 235 12.58 -0.59 15.09
C PRO A 235 12.01 -2.00 14.91
N ASP A 236 12.44 -2.92 15.76
CA ASP A 236 11.92 -4.27 15.79
C ASP A 236 10.43 -4.28 16.18
N ALA A 237 9.73 -5.36 15.79
CA ALA A 237 8.30 -5.55 16.03
C ALA A 237 7.96 -5.92 17.47
#